data_AF-A0A9P6MGQ4-F1
#
_entry.id   AF-A0A9P6MGQ4-F1
#
_cell.length_a   1.000
_cell.length_b   1.000
_cell.length_c   1.000
_cell.angle_alpha   90.00
_cell.angle_beta   90.00
_cell.angle_gamma   90.00
#
_symmetry.space_group_name_H-M   'P 1'
#
loop_
_entity.id
_entity.type
_entity.pdbx_description
1 polymer ?
#
loop_
_entity_poly.entity_id
_entity_poly.type
_entity_poly.pdbx_seq_one_letter_code
_entity_poly.pdbx_strand_id
1 'polypeptide(L)'
;MGSDGISSRIVTLAPMSDPTQPGYLYVRIPFDPADLFHYYTVEFRTQTKWDAGILKNTVLIHEVRKFQFGPVIFMTSVVFRTNGGQDRDPAQSLVANGVVIKVTGTGRRTATVSISTDITGRCVQGFVWRQARPSDHVCVTAATRAQAQYDNAHSSERRQGSGPYGPDTCKQGYVWRDAWAGDHVCVTPATRTQTASDNAVAAQRVNPAKSVYGPNTCKQGYVWREADASDYVCVSAATRAQAKFDNAHASERRQGSGPYGRDTCKQGYVWREAWPNDHVCVTGATRSQTAFDNTQILTRLERPW
;
A
#
# COMPACT_ATOMS: atom_id res chain seq x y z
N MET A 1 -4.01 -3.57 3.97
CA MET A 1 -4.15 -5.02 3.66
C MET A 1 -3.22 -5.33 2.50
N GLY A 2 -2.55 -6.48 2.50
CA GLY A 2 -1.73 -6.96 1.37
C GLY A 2 -0.30 -6.43 1.31
N SER A 3 0.05 -5.33 1.98
CA SER A 3 1.42 -4.80 2.01
C SER A 3 2.44 -5.77 2.63
N ASP A 4 1.97 -6.62 3.54
CA ASP A 4 2.68 -7.73 4.20
C ASP A 4 2.70 -9.03 3.37
N GLY A 5 2.13 -9.02 2.16
CA GLY A 5 2.00 -10.19 1.31
C GLY A 5 0.82 -11.11 1.66
N ILE A 6 0.08 -10.82 2.74
CA ILE A 6 -1.07 -11.61 3.16
C ILE A 6 -2.28 -11.23 2.29
N SER A 7 -2.79 -12.19 1.51
CA SER A 7 -3.91 -12.00 0.60
C SER A 7 -5.28 -12.15 1.26
N SER A 8 -5.37 -12.80 2.43
CA SER A 8 -6.64 -13.00 3.15
C SER A 8 -6.46 -13.00 4.66
N ARG A 9 -7.32 -12.29 5.39
CA ARG A 9 -7.36 -12.29 6.86
C ARG A 9 -8.69 -11.83 7.43
N ILE A 10 -8.96 -12.20 8.67
CA ILE A 10 -10.01 -11.59 9.49
C ILE A 10 -9.38 -10.45 10.28
N VAL A 11 -10.03 -9.29 10.26
CA VAL A 11 -9.59 -8.07 10.93
C VAL A 11 -10.58 -7.68 12.01
N THR A 12 -10.06 -7.37 13.21
CA THR A 12 -10.83 -6.73 14.28
C THR A 12 -10.67 -5.22 14.17
N LEU A 13 -11.79 -4.51 14.04
CA LEU A 13 -11.86 -3.06 13.97
C LEU A 13 -12.16 -2.47 15.34
N ALA A 14 -11.39 -1.45 15.72
CA ALA A 14 -11.70 -0.53 16.79
C ALA A 14 -12.58 0.62 16.26
N PRO A 15 -13.42 1.26 17.10
CA PRO A 15 -14.23 2.39 16.67
C PRO A 15 -13.33 3.56 16.33
N MET A 16 -13.57 4.22 15.20
CA MET A 16 -12.72 5.34 14.77
C MET A 16 -12.77 6.53 15.77
N SER A 17 -13.88 6.68 16.49
CA SER A 17 -14.06 7.67 17.56
C SER A 17 -13.44 7.26 18.91
N ASP A 18 -12.95 6.03 19.05
CA ASP A 18 -12.31 5.54 20.27
C ASP A 18 -10.99 4.78 20.00
N PRO A 19 -9.89 5.51 19.70
CA PRO A 19 -8.60 4.93 19.37
C PRO A 19 -7.92 4.17 20.51
N THR A 20 -8.50 4.19 21.72
CA THR A 20 -8.03 3.43 22.86
C THR A 20 -8.42 1.95 22.80
N GLN A 21 -9.39 1.58 21.96
CA GLN A 21 -9.84 0.19 21.84
C GLN A 21 -8.83 -0.65 21.05
N PRO A 22 -8.65 -1.94 21.41
CA PRO A 22 -7.78 -2.84 20.66
C PRO A 22 -8.37 -3.15 19.28
N GLY A 23 -7.54 -3.05 18.25
CA GLY A 23 -7.92 -3.35 16.87
C GLY A 23 -7.43 -2.28 15.90
N TYR A 24 -7.70 -2.50 14.62
CA TYR A 24 -7.39 -1.51 13.59
C TYR A 24 -8.49 -0.44 13.59
N LEU A 25 -8.10 0.84 13.63
CA LEU A 25 -9.08 1.92 13.48
C LEU A 25 -9.66 2.00 12.08
N TYR A 26 -8.88 1.49 11.12
CA TYR A 26 -9.15 1.64 9.71
C TYR A 26 -8.35 0.61 8.91
N VAL A 27 -8.95 0.07 7.85
CA VAL A 27 -8.26 -0.82 6.91
C VAL A 27 -8.30 -0.23 5.51
N ARG A 28 -7.12 -0.01 4.93
CA ARG A 28 -6.96 0.33 3.51
C ARG A 28 -6.69 -0.93 2.69
N ILE A 29 -7.35 -1.06 1.54
CA ILE A 29 -7.25 -2.21 0.64
C ILE A 29 -7.05 -1.70 -0.80
N PRO A 30 -5.80 -1.50 -1.24
CA PRO A 30 -5.52 -1.21 -2.65
C PRO A 30 -5.97 -2.35 -3.54
N PHE A 31 -6.49 -2.03 -4.72
CA PHE A 31 -6.91 -3.01 -5.72
C PHE A 31 -6.46 -2.66 -7.13
N ASP A 32 -6.15 -1.39 -7.42
CA ASP A 32 -5.70 -0.96 -8.74
C ASP A 32 -4.15 -0.81 -8.75
N PRO A 33 -3.41 -1.66 -9.49
CA PRO A 33 -1.96 -1.52 -9.65
C PRO A 33 -1.53 -0.26 -10.41
N ALA A 34 -2.38 0.29 -11.28
CA ALA A 34 -2.11 1.51 -12.03
C ALA A 34 -2.40 2.76 -11.20
N ASP A 35 -3.38 2.68 -10.30
CA ASP A 35 -3.70 3.73 -9.34
C ASP A 35 -3.80 3.19 -7.91
N LEU A 36 -2.68 3.17 -7.18
CA LEU A 36 -2.68 2.71 -5.80
C LEU A 36 -3.45 3.61 -4.81
N PHE A 37 -3.92 4.79 -5.22
CA PHE A 37 -4.84 5.60 -4.41
C PHE A 37 -6.31 5.46 -4.86
N HIS A 38 -6.58 4.54 -5.77
CA HIS A 38 -7.91 3.97 -5.96
C HIS A 38 -8.00 2.70 -5.11
N TYR A 39 -8.69 2.79 -3.97
CA TYR A 39 -8.71 1.71 -2.97
C TYR A 39 -10.02 1.65 -2.20
N TYR A 40 -10.24 0.51 -1.55
CA TYR A 40 -11.32 0.38 -0.58
C TYR A 40 -10.85 0.69 0.83
N THR A 41 -11.80 1.10 1.66
CA THR A 41 -11.60 1.36 3.07
C THR A 41 -12.66 0.65 3.88
N VAL A 42 -12.29 0.24 5.10
CA VAL A 42 -13.23 -0.33 6.05
C VAL A 42 -12.98 0.30 7.41
N GLU A 43 -14.03 0.87 8.00
CA GLU A 43 -14.01 1.51 9.31
C GLU A 43 -15.22 1.13 10.14
N PHE A 44 -15.08 1.20 11.46
CA PHE A 44 -16.15 0.93 12.41
C PHE A 44 -16.56 2.23 13.12
N ARG A 45 -17.86 2.55 13.07
CA ARG A 45 -18.45 3.71 13.75
C ARG A 45 -19.43 3.22 14.83
N THR A 46 -19.42 3.88 15.98
CA THR A 46 -20.29 3.56 17.12
C THR A 46 -21.19 4.73 17.46
N GLN A 47 -22.35 4.50 18.05
CA GLN A 47 -23.30 5.56 18.46
C GLN A 47 -22.83 6.34 19.70
N THR A 48 -21.58 6.75 19.73
CA THR A 48 -20.95 7.36 20.90
C THR A 48 -20.03 8.50 20.48
N LYS A 49 -19.75 9.41 21.40
CA LYS A 49 -18.85 10.56 21.19
C LYS A 49 -19.31 11.37 19.96
N TRP A 50 -18.39 11.63 19.03
CA TRP A 50 -18.63 12.38 17.79
C TRP A 50 -19.62 11.72 16.82
N ASP A 51 -19.95 10.45 17.04
CA ASP A 51 -20.82 9.64 16.18
C ASP A 51 -22.18 9.33 16.81
N ALA A 52 -22.55 9.99 17.92
CA ALA A 52 -23.81 9.73 18.62
C ALA A 52 -25.06 9.88 17.74
N GLY A 53 -24.97 10.60 16.62
CA GLY A 53 -26.06 10.79 15.66
C GLY A 53 -26.30 9.63 14.68
N ILE A 54 -25.44 8.60 14.62
CA ILE A 54 -25.69 7.44 13.75
C ILE A 54 -26.77 6.53 14.35
N LEU A 55 -27.58 5.88 13.52
CA LEU A 55 -28.75 5.09 13.97
C LEU A 55 -28.40 3.76 14.66
N LYS A 56 -27.25 3.19 14.34
CA LYS A 56 -26.73 1.95 14.92
C LYS A 56 -25.22 1.88 14.72
N ASN A 57 -24.53 1.14 15.59
CA ASN A 57 -23.14 0.75 15.35
C ASN A 57 -23.03 0.12 13.96
N THR A 58 -22.07 0.58 13.15
CA THR A 58 -22.01 0.19 11.75
C THR A 58 -20.59 0.11 11.23
N VAL A 59 -20.37 -0.83 10.31
CA VAL A 59 -19.15 -0.90 9.51
C VAL A 59 -19.43 -0.20 8.20
N LEU A 60 -18.58 0.76 7.85
CA LEU A 60 -18.65 1.48 6.59
C LEU A 60 -17.56 0.97 5.65
N ILE A 61 -17.97 0.57 4.44
CA ILE A 61 -17.07 0.24 3.34
C ILE A 61 -17.10 1.40 2.37
N HIS A 62 -15.93 2.00 2.09
CA HIS A 62 -15.84 3.08 1.11
C HIS A 62 -14.98 2.70 -0.09
N GLU A 63 -15.31 3.26 -1.24
CA GLU A 63 -14.39 3.43 -2.36
C GLU A 63 -13.76 4.82 -2.29
N VAL A 64 -12.44 4.86 -2.21
CA VAL A 64 -11.67 6.10 -2.33
C VAL A 64 -11.10 6.18 -3.73
N ARG A 65 -11.40 7.26 -4.44
CA ARG A 65 -10.97 7.49 -5.82
C ARG A 65 -10.81 8.97 -6.13
N LYS A 66 -10.03 9.27 -7.16
CA LYS A 66 -9.97 10.61 -7.72
C LYS A 66 -11.29 11.00 -8.38
N PHE A 67 -11.69 12.24 -8.18
CA PHE A 67 -12.75 12.90 -8.93
C PHE A 67 -12.19 14.17 -9.54
N GLN A 68 -12.48 14.38 -10.81
CA GLN A 68 -12.06 15.55 -11.55
C GLN A 68 -13.26 16.46 -11.81
N PHE A 69 -13.16 17.71 -11.36
CA PHE A 69 -14.13 18.76 -11.62
C PHE A 69 -13.44 19.90 -12.37
N GLY A 70 -13.54 19.88 -13.71
CA GLY A 70 -12.79 20.79 -14.57
C GLY A 70 -11.28 20.60 -14.39
N PRO A 71 -10.53 21.67 -14.02
CA PRO A 71 -9.09 21.58 -13.79
C PRO A 71 -8.70 21.06 -12.39
N VAL A 72 -9.67 20.85 -11.49
CA VAL A 72 -9.40 20.46 -10.09
C VAL A 72 -9.57 18.97 -9.92
N ILE A 73 -8.57 18.32 -9.32
CA ILE A 73 -8.61 16.91 -8.91
C ILE A 73 -8.69 16.86 -7.38
N PHE A 74 -9.61 16.08 -6.85
CA PHE A 74 -9.70 15.80 -5.43
C PHE A 74 -10.06 14.34 -5.17
N MET A 75 -9.74 13.86 -3.97
CA MET A 75 -10.10 12.52 -3.55
C MET A 75 -11.52 12.52 -3.00
N THR A 76 -12.31 11.55 -3.47
CA THR A 76 -13.66 11.30 -2.99
C THR A 76 -13.69 9.99 -2.24
N SER A 77 -14.51 9.93 -1.18
CA SER A 77 -14.82 8.71 -0.44
C SER A 77 -16.30 8.45 -0.58
N VAL A 78 -16.67 7.32 -1.19
CA VAL A 78 -18.06 6.95 -1.46
C VAL A 78 -18.42 5.72 -0.65
N VAL A 79 -19.43 5.82 0.22
CA VAL A 79 -19.94 4.71 1.02
C VAL A 79 -20.75 3.75 0.15
N PHE A 80 -20.44 2.45 0.20
CA PHE A 80 -21.29 1.41 -0.38
C PHE A 80 -22.54 1.19 0.47
N ARG A 81 -23.71 1.23 -0.18
CA ARG A 81 -25.02 1.04 0.45
C ARG A 81 -25.82 -0.03 -0.29
N THR A 82 -26.83 -0.60 0.35
CA THR A 82 -27.75 -1.53 -0.29
C THR A 82 -28.62 -0.83 -1.34
N ASN A 83 -28.90 -1.49 -2.46
CA ASN A 83 -29.72 -0.96 -3.56
C ASN A 83 -31.24 -0.93 -3.26
N GLY A 84 -31.66 -1.16 -2.01
CA GLY A 84 -33.06 -1.23 -1.60
C GLY A 84 -33.27 -0.96 -0.11
N GLY A 85 -34.54 -0.70 0.26
CA GLY A 85 -34.97 -0.23 1.59
C GLY A 85 -35.10 1.30 1.65
N GLN A 86 -35.94 1.81 2.57
CA GLN A 86 -36.12 3.26 2.75
C GLN A 86 -34.81 3.97 3.17
N ASP A 87 -33.94 3.27 3.91
CA ASP A 87 -32.78 3.88 4.57
C ASP A 87 -31.44 3.68 3.84
N ARG A 88 -31.38 2.84 2.78
CA ARG A 88 -30.15 2.48 2.05
C ARG A 88 -28.99 2.17 3.02
N ASP A 89 -29.16 1.11 3.80
CA ASP A 89 -28.22 0.71 4.85
C ASP A 89 -26.78 0.49 4.31
N PRO A 90 -25.73 0.69 5.14
CA PRO A 90 -24.36 0.37 4.76
C PRO A 90 -24.19 -1.09 4.32
N ALA A 91 -23.52 -1.29 3.19
CA ALA A 91 -23.30 -2.62 2.64
C ALA A 91 -22.50 -3.50 3.61
N GLN A 92 -22.95 -4.73 3.83
CA GLN A 92 -22.29 -5.71 4.70
C GLN A 92 -21.27 -6.58 3.94
N SER A 93 -21.20 -6.45 2.62
CA SER A 93 -20.26 -7.17 1.77
C SER A 93 -19.91 -6.40 0.51
N LEU A 94 -18.72 -6.65 -0.02
CA LEU A 94 -18.24 -6.18 -1.31
C LEU A 94 -17.52 -7.31 -2.04
N VAL A 95 -17.82 -7.50 -3.32
CA VAL A 95 -17.08 -8.40 -4.22
C VAL A 95 -16.82 -7.63 -5.51
N ALA A 96 -15.65 -7.02 -5.61
CA ALA A 96 -15.29 -6.16 -6.74
C ALA A 96 -13.78 -6.00 -6.87
N ASN A 97 -13.29 -5.82 -8.10
CA ASN A 97 -11.89 -5.49 -8.39
C ASN A 97 -10.85 -6.47 -7.82
N GLY A 98 -11.22 -7.74 -7.61
CA GLY A 98 -10.35 -8.74 -6.98
C GLY A 98 -10.31 -8.68 -5.45
N VAL A 99 -11.20 -7.89 -4.84
CA VAL A 99 -11.36 -7.77 -3.39
C VAL A 99 -12.69 -8.37 -2.94
N VAL A 100 -12.66 -9.13 -1.86
CA VAL A 100 -13.84 -9.57 -1.11
C VAL A 100 -13.77 -8.99 0.29
N ILE A 101 -14.83 -8.31 0.72
CA ILE A 101 -15.01 -7.80 2.08
C ILE A 101 -16.31 -8.38 2.60
N LYS A 102 -16.30 -8.94 3.81
CA LYS A 102 -17.50 -9.43 4.48
C LYS A 102 -17.47 -9.04 5.94
N VAL A 103 -18.47 -8.28 6.39
CA VAL A 103 -18.69 -8.02 7.81
C VAL A 103 -19.16 -9.33 8.46
N THR A 104 -18.38 -9.82 9.41
CA THR A 104 -18.64 -11.09 10.12
C THR A 104 -19.23 -10.88 11.51
N GLY A 105 -19.10 -9.68 12.07
CA GLY A 105 -19.68 -9.34 13.36
C GLY A 105 -19.62 -7.85 13.66
N THR A 106 -20.62 -7.34 14.36
CA THR A 106 -20.66 -5.95 14.84
C THR A 106 -21.05 -5.96 16.31
N GLY A 107 -20.12 -5.55 17.17
CA GLY A 107 -20.30 -5.50 18.61
C GLY A 107 -20.48 -4.08 19.13
N ARG A 108 -20.42 -3.93 20.46
CA ARG A 108 -20.50 -2.62 21.13
C ARG A 108 -19.23 -1.79 20.98
N ARG A 109 -18.06 -2.44 21.04
CA ARG A 109 -16.74 -1.79 21.05
C ARG A 109 -15.83 -2.22 19.92
N THR A 110 -16.19 -3.25 19.17
CA THR A 110 -15.39 -3.76 18.04
C THR A 110 -16.30 -4.32 16.96
N ALA A 111 -15.76 -4.45 15.75
CA ALA A 111 -16.37 -5.20 14.65
C ALA A 111 -15.36 -6.17 14.04
N THR A 112 -15.82 -7.24 13.41
CA THR A 112 -14.96 -8.19 12.70
C THR A 112 -15.31 -8.23 11.23
N VAL A 113 -14.28 -8.23 10.38
CA VAL A 113 -14.42 -8.21 8.92
C VAL A 113 -13.45 -9.20 8.31
N SER A 114 -13.95 -10.11 7.47
CA SER A 114 -13.12 -10.96 6.60
C SER A 114 -12.80 -10.22 5.31
N ILE A 115 -11.51 -10.18 4.96
CA ILE A 115 -11.01 -9.46 3.79
C ILE A 115 -10.09 -10.36 3.00
N SER A 116 -10.33 -10.49 1.68
CA SER A 116 -9.36 -11.05 0.73
C SER A 116 -9.09 -10.10 -0.43
N THR A 117 -7.89 -10.14 -0.98
CA THR A 117 -7.46 -9.31 -2.11
C THR A 117 -6.45 -10.06 -2.98
N ASP A 118 -6.54 -9.87 -4.30
CA ASP A 118 -5.59 -10.41 -5.27
C ASP A 118 -4.37 -9.49 -5.51
N ILE A 119 -4.37 -8.28 -4.94
CA ILE A 119 -3.34 -7.25 -5.17
C ILE A 119 -1.93 -7.77 -4.85
N THR A 120 -1.80 -8.73 -3.93
CA THR A 120 -0.51 -9.31 -3.54
C THR A 120 0.15 -10.10 -4.67
N GLY A 121 -0.64 -10.64 -5.61
CA GLY A 121 -0.17 -11.36 -6.80
C GLY A 121 -0.18 -10.53 -8.08
N ARG A 122 -0.69 -9.30 -8.05
CA ARG A 122 -0.68 -8.40 -9.21
C ARG A 122 0.74 -7.86 -9.46
N CYS A 123 1.01 -7.50 -10.71
CA CYS A 123 2.28 -6.89 -11.08
C CYS A 123 2.36 -5.45 -10.63
N VAL A 124 3.55 -5.02 -10.20
CA VAL A 124 3.84 -3.60 -9.96
C VAL A 124 3.78 -2.81 -11.27
N GLN A 125 3.58 -1.50 -11.17
CA GLN A 125 3.49 -0.60 -12.33
C GLN A 125 4.67 -0.81 -13.30
N GLY A 126 4.36 -0.87 -14.60
CA GLY A 126 5.34 -1.13 -15.66
C GLY A 126 5.54 -2.61 -16.00
N PHE A 127 4.97 -3.53 -15.22
CA PHE A 127 5.02 -4.97 -15.47
C PHE A 127 3.63 -5.54 -15.74
N VAL A 128 3.61 -6.63 -16.50
CA VAL A 128 2.42 -7.43 -16.81
C VAL A 128 2.74 -8.91 -16.64
N TRP A 129 1.74 -9.75 -16.39
CA TRP A 129 1.97 -11.19 -16.39
C TRP A 129 2.51 -11.63 -17.74
N ARG A 130 3.53 -12.49 -17.73
CA ARG A 130 4.14 -13.06 -18.94
C ARG A 130 3.12 -13.83 -19.75
N GLN A 131 2.21 -14.54 -19.08
CA GLN A 131 1.09 -15.26 -19.71
C GLN A 131 1.55 -16.19 -20.84
N ALA A 132 2.70 -16.84 -20.71
CA ALA A 132 3.10 -17.85 -21.69
C ALA A 132 2.22 -19.11 -21.59
N ARG A 133 1.44 -19.23 -20.52
CA ARG A 133 0.20 -20.00 -20.43
C ARG A 133 -0.76 -19.28 -19.47
N PRO A 134 -2.04 -19.69 -19.37
CA PRO A 134 -3.00 -19.02 -18.49
C PRO A 134 -2.58 -18.91 -17.01
N SER A 135 -1.83 -19.88 -16.48
CA SER A 135 -1.35 -19.87 -15.08
C SER A 135 0.04 -19.27 -14.88
N ASP A 136 0.67 -18.75 -15.93
CA ASP A 136 2.00 -18.13 -15.86
C ASP A 136 1.90 -16.64 -15.50
N HIS A 137 1.92 -16.37 -14.19
CA HIS A 137 1.79 -15.04 -13.61
C HIS A 137 3.14 -14.38 -13.26
N VAL A 138 4.24 -14.79 -13.89
CA VAL A 138 5.53 -14.11 -13.70
C VAL A 138 5.44 -12.70 -14.29
N CYS A 139 5.74 -11.67 -13.49
CA CYS A 139 5.67 -10.28 -13.92
C CYS A 139 6.90 -9.89 -14.75
N VAL A 140 6.67 -9.51 -15.99
CA VAL A 140 7.69 -9.14 -16.99
C VAL A 140 7.28 -7.85 -17.71
N THR A 141 8.16 -7.31 -18.56
CA THR A 141 7.80 -6.15 -19.39
C THR A 141 6.76 -6.54 -20.45
N ALA A 142 6.04 -5.56 -20.99
CA ALA A 142 5.11 -5.81 -22.09
C ALA A 142 5.80 -6.45 -23.32
N ALA A 143 7.05 -6.06 -23.59
CA ALA A 143 7.85 -6.65 -24.66
C ALA A 143 8.15 -8.13 -24.41
N THR A 144 8.52 -8.51 -23.20
CA THR A 144 8.75 -9.93 -22.84
C THR A 144 7.47 -10.76 -22.92
N ARG A 145 6.31 -10.22 -22.53
CA ARG A 145 5.02 -10.89 -22.74
C ARG A 145 4.74 -11.12 -24.23
N ALA A 146 4.95 -10.12 -25.08
CA ALA A 146 4.78 -10.26 -26.51
C ALA A 146 5.73 -11.32 -27.10
N GLN A 147 6.98 -11.34 -26.66
CA GLN A 147 7.96 -12.36 -27.04
C GLN A 147 7.50 -13.78 -26.64
N ALA A 148 6.98 -13.96 -25.42
CA ALA A 148 6.48 -15.26 -24.98
C ALA A 148 5.30 -15.76 -25.82
N GLN A 149 4.40 -14.87 -26.23
CA GLN A 149 3.29 -15.20 -27.13
C GLN A 149 3.78 -15.57 -28.53
N TYR A 150 4.75 -14.81 -29.06
CA TYR A 150 5.42 -15.11 -30.32
C TYR A 150 6.10 -16.48 -30.29
N ASP A 151 6.79 -16.80 -29.20
CA ASP A 151 7.47 -18.08 -29.01
C ASP A 151 6.49 -19.26 -28.97
N ASN A 152 5.34 -19.10 -28.31
CA ASN A 152 4.29 -20.11 -28.32
C ASN A 152 3.75 -20.35 -29.74
N ALA A 153 3.50 -19.29 -30.50
CA ALA A 153 2.95 -19.38 -31.86
C ALA A 153 3.90 -20.10 -32.83
N HIS A 154 5.21 -19.91 -32.68
CA HIS A 154 6.23 -20.49 -33.57
C HIS A 154 6.89 -21.75 -32.99
N SER A 155 6.42 -22.24 -31.84
CA SER A 155 7.01 -23.40 -31.16
C SER A 155 7.02 -24.65 -32.05
N SER A 156 5.93 -24.91 -32.77
CA SER A 156 5.80 -26.06 -33.68
C SER A 156 6.83 -26.03 -34.81
N GLU A 157 7.05 -24.86 -35.41
CA GLU A 157 8.03 -24.65 -36.48
C GLU A 157 9.47 -24.85 -36.02
N ARG A 158 9.73 -24.69 -34.71
CA ARG A 158 11.06 -24.84 -34.10
C ARG A 158 11.30 -26.23 -33.51
N ARG A 159 10.29 -27.10 -33.51
CA ARG A 159 10.43 -28.51 -33.13
C ARG A 159 10.95 -29.33 -34.31
N GLN A 160 11.80 -30.30 -34.01
CA GLN A 160 12.30 -31.26 -34.98
C GLN A 160 11.26 -32.36 -35.27
N GLY A 161 10.31 -32.60 -34.36
CA GLY A 161 9.27 -33.63 -34.47
C GLY A 161 9.74 -35.05 -34.14
N SER A 162 11.04 -35.31 -34.24
CA SER A 162 11.70 -36.56 -33.82
C SER A 162 13.10 -36.27 -33.28
N GLY A 163 13.53 -37.01 -32.25
CA GLY A 163 14.88 -36.87 -31.70
C GLY A 163 15.02 -37.47 -30.30
N PRO A 164 16.16 -37.22 -29.61
CA PRO A 164 16.45 -37.81 -28.29
C PRO A 164 15.41 -37.52 -27.21
N TYR A 165 14.65 -36.44 -27.36
CA TYR A 165 13.59 -36.01 -26.44
C TYR A 165 12.19 -36.13 -27.06
N GLY A 166 12.02 -37.02 -28.05
CA GLY A 166 10.74 -37.26 -28.70
C GLY A 166 10.22 -36.05 -29.49
N PRO A 167 8.88 -35.86 -29.58
CA PRO A 167 8.25 -34.79 -30.35
C PRO A 167 8.60 -33.37 -29.91
N ASP A 168 9.05 -33.21 -28.66
CA ASP A 168 9.44 -31.92 -28.10
C ASP A 168 10.90 -31.55 -28.41
N THR A 169 11.67 -32.43 -29.07
CA THR A 169 13.05 -32.13 -29.47
C THR A 169 13.10 -30.84 -30.32
N CYS A 170 13.88 -29.86 -29.90
CA CYS A 170 14.06 -28.62 -30.66
C CYS A 170 15.04 -28.81 -31.83
N LYS A 171 14.81 -28.07 -32.93
CA LYS A 171 15.77 -27.96 -34.03
C LYS A 171 17.09 -27.37 -33.55
N GLN A 172 18.19 -27.65 -34.27
CA GLN A 172 19.52 -27.07 -33.98
C GLN A 172 19.45 -25.54 -33.88
N GLY A 173 20.07 -24.98 -32.83
CA GLY A 173 20.03 -23.54 -32.54
C GLY A 173 18.88 -23.10 -31.63
N TYR A 174 17.95 -24.00 -31.31
CA TYR A 174 16.86 -23.76 -30.35
C TYR A 174 16.98 -24.66 -29.12
N VAL A 175 16.42 -24.17 -28.01
CA VAL A 175 16.40 -24.83 -26.70
C VAL A 175 15.01 -24.67 -26.08
N TRP A 176 14.65 -25.51 -25.11
CA TRP A 176 13.43 -25.30 -24.32
C TRP A 176 13.51 -24.01 -23.52
N ARG A 177 12.40 -23.28 -23.47
CA ARG A 177 12.29 -22.00 -22.76
C ARG A 177 12.38 -22.16 -21.23
N ASP A 178 11.95 -23.31 -20.70
CA ASP A 178 12.01 -23.65 -19.28
C ASP A 178 11.39 -22.60 -18.34
N ALA A 179 10.28 -21.99 -18.74
CA ALA A 179 9.60 -21.00 -17.92
C ALA A 179 8.95 -21.59 -16.66
N TRP A 180 8.63 -22.88 -16.68
CA TRP A 180 8.21 -23.71 -15.56
C TRP A 180 8.58 -25.18 -15.87
N ALA A 181 8.42 -26.07 -14.89
CA ALA A 181 8.65 -27.50 -15.10
C ALA A 181 7.72 -28.08 -16.18
N GLY A 182 8.30 -28.55 -17.29
CA GLY A 182 7.56 -29.06 -18.45
C GLY A 182 7.24 -28.02 -19.53
N ASP A 183 7.87 -26.84 -19.50
CA ASP A 183 7.78 -25.86 -20.59
C ASP A 183 8.75 -26.18 -21.74
N HIS A 184 8.33 -27.02 -22.67
CA HIS A 184 9.11 -27.43 -23.84
C HIS A 184 8.84 -26.56 -25.08
N VAL A 185 8.57 -25.27 -24.90
CA VAL A 185 8.48 -24.32 -26.02
C VAL A 185 9.88 -24.05 -26.55
N CYS A 186 10.10 -24.30 -27.85
CA CYS A 186 11.41 -24.11 -28.47
C CYS A 186 11.68 -22.63 -28.75
N VAL A 187 12.76 -22.09 -28.17
CA VAL A 187 13.18 -20.69 -28.26
C VAL A 187 14.68 -20.55 -28.45
N THR A 188 15.16 -19.34 -28.68
CA THR A 188 16.60 -19.08 -28.76
C THR A 188 17.27 -19.23 -27.39
N PRO A 189 18.58 -19.52 -27.32
CA PRO A 189 19.32 -19.52 -26.06
C PRO A 189 19.19 -18.21 -25.27
N ALA A 190 19.15 -17.07 -25.95
CA ALA A 190 18.96 -15.76 -25.32
C ALA A 190 17.60 -15.65 -24.62
N THR A 191 16.52 -16.13 -25.24
CA THR A 191 15.18 -16.14 -24.65
C THR A 191 15.11 -17.04 -23.41
N ARG A 192 15.79 -18.20 -23.43
CA ARG A 192 15.87 -19.09 -22.25
C ARG A 192 16.59 -18.40 -21.09
N THR A 193 17.71 -17.73 -21.36
CA THR A 193 18.45 -16.95 -20.34
C THR A 193 17.58 -15.82 -19.77
N GLN A 194 16.87 -15.07 -20.63
CA GLN A 194 15.95 -14.03 -20.19
C GLN A 194 14.82 -14.60 -19.32
N THR A 195 14.25 -15.74 -19.71
CA THR A 195 13.19 -16.43 -18.97
C THR A 195 13.65 -16.85 -17.56
N ALA A 196 14.87 -17.40 -17.46
CA ALA A 196 15.47 -17.75 -16.17
C ALA A 196 15.69 -16.51 -15.28
N SER A 197 16.16 -15.40 -15.86
CA SER A 197 16.31 -14.13 -15.14
C SER A 197 14.97 -13.59 -14.64
N ASP A 198 13.94 -13.61 -15.48
CA ASP A 198 12.59 -13.16 -15.11
C ASP A 198 11.99 -13.99 -13.97
N ASN A 199 12.19 -15.31 -14.00
CA ASN A 199 11.79 -16.20 -12.92
C ASN A 199 12.54 -15.89 -11.61
N ALA A 200 13.85 -15.62 -11.69
CA ALA A 200 14.69 -15.34 -10.52
C ALA A 200 14.29 -14.05 -9.77
N VAL A 201 13.78 -13.04 -10.48
CA VAL A 201 13.37 -11.75 -9.89
C VAL A 201 11.85 -11.58 -9.74
N ALA A 202 11.06 -12.62 -10.00
CA ALA A 202 9.60 -12.55 -10.03
C ALA A 202 8.99 -11.94 -8.75
N ALA A 203 9.51 -12.32 -7.57
CA ALA A 203 9.02 -11.83 -6.29
C ALA A 203 9.21 -10.30 -6.09
N GLN A 204 10.19 -9.69 -6.78
CA GLN A 204 10.45 -8.26 -6.68
C GLN A 204 9.41 -7.43 -7.45
N ARG A 205 8.81 -8.04 -8.48
CA ARG A 205 7.92 -7.39 -9.45
C ARG A 205 6.42 -7.58 -9.17
N VAL A 206 6.08 -8.21 -8.05
CA VAL A 206 4.70 -8.38 -7.57
C VAL A 206 4.40 -7.50 -6.34
N ASN A 207 3.13 -7.49 -5.96
CA ASN A 207 2.57 -6.83 -4.80
C ASN A 207 2.70 -5.30 -4.82
N PRO A 208 1.86 -4.58 -5.60
CA PRO A 208 1.84 -3.13 -5.63
C PRO A 208 1.47 -2.51 -4.28
N ALA A 209 0.72 -3.22 -3.43
CA ALA A 209 0.30 -2.71 -2.12
C ALA A 209 1.47 -2.42 -1.17
N LYS A 210 2.68 -2.93 -1.43
CA LYS A 210 3.90 -2.60 -0.66
C LYS A 210 4.42 -1.18 -0.91
N SER A 211 3.97 -0.52 -1.97
CA SER A 211 4.53 0.76 -2.41
C SER A 211 3.81 1.98 -1.84
N VAL A 212 2.62 1.84 -1.24
CA VAL A 212 1.81 2.98 -0.78
C VAL A 212 1.14 2.66 0.55
N TYR A 213 1.34 3.54 1.54
CA TYR A 213 0.87 3.37 2.93
C TYR A 213 -0.37 4.20 3.29
N GLY A 214 -0.80 5.10 2.41
CA GLY A 214 -2.05 5.86 2.55
C GLY A 214 -1.96 7.19 1.79
N PRO A 215 -2.92 8.11 2.02
CA PRO A 215 -2.84 9.49 1.52
C PRO A 215 -1.51 10.18 1.87
N ASN A 216 -0.94 9.84 3.03
CA ASN A 216 0.31 10.40 3.51
C ASN A 216 1.57 9.69 2.97
N THR A 217 1.47 8.87 1.92
CA THR A 217 2.66 8.18 1.37
C THR A 217 3.66 9.20 0.85
N CYS A 218 4.91 9.08 1.30
CA CYS A 218 5.99 9.95 0.85
C CYS A 218 6.49 9.58 -0.55
N LYS A 219 6.96 10.59 -1.29
CA LYS A 219 7.70 10.40 -2.54
C LYS A 219 8.92 9.53 -2.31
N GLN A 220 9.37 8.85 -3.36
CA GLN A 220 10.66 8.16 -3.35
C GLN A 220 11.78 9.09 -2.83
N GLY A 221 12.57 8.59 -1.87
CA GLY A 221 13.64 9.35 -1.21
C GLY A 221 13.22 10.06 0.09
N TYR A 222 11.92 10.11 0.40
CA TYR A 222 11.40 10.65 1.65
C TYR A 222 10.77 9.55 2.52
N VAL A 223 10.73 9.79 3.82
CA VAL A 223 10.13 8.93 4.84
C VAL A 223 9.30 9.78 5.81
N TRP A 224 8.35 9.19 6.53
CA TRP A 224 7.67 9.88 7.63
C TRP A 224 8.69 10.31 8.69
N ARG A 225 8.56 11.53 9.19
CA ARG A 225 9.42 12.08 10.24
C ARG A 225 9.28 11.31 11.54
N GLU A 226 8.07 10.81 11.84
CA GLU A 226 7.79 9.99 13.03
C GLU A 226 8.27 10.66 14.33
N ALA A 227 8.11 11.98 14.43
CA ALA A 227 8.35 12.68 15.68
C ALA A 227 7.35 12.25 16.78
N ASP A 228 6.20 11.70 16.39
CA ASP A 228 5.36 10.82 17.20
C ASP A 228 4.71 9.72 16.32
N ALA A 229 3.75 8.98 16.86
CA ALA A 229 3.06 7.90 16.14
C ALA A 229 2.10 8.39 15.02
N SER A 230 1.79 9.69 14.98
CA SER A 230 0.86 10.32 14.04
C SER A 230 1.52 11.36 13.12
N ASP A 231 2.82 11.60 13.28
CA ASP A 231 3.59 12.54 12.47
C ASP A 231 4.02 11.94 11.13
N TYR A 232 3.12 12.11 10.15
CA TYR A 232 3.31 11.65 8.78
C TYR A 232 3.95 12.68 7.85
N VAL A 233 4.61 13.73 8.38
CA VAL A 233 5.32 14.71 7.55
C VAL A 233 6.49 14.04 6.85
N CYS A 234 6.57 14.19 5.52
CA CYS A 234 7.62 13.59 4.71
C CYS A 234 8.93 14.38 4.79
N VAL A 235 9.99 13.71 5.22
CA VAL A 235 11.33 14.28 5.42
C VAL A 235 12.41 13.32 4.92
N SER A 236 13.67 13.77 4.91
CA SER A 236 14.79 12.89 4.60
C SER A 236 14.99 11.81 5.69
N ALA A 237 15.63 10.70 5.35
CA ALA A 237 15.98 9.67 6.33
C ALA A 237 16.85 10.23 7.47
N ALA A 238 17.74 11.18 7.18
CA ALA A 238 18.56 11.86 8.17
C ALA A 238 17.69 12.68 9.15
N THR A 239 16.69 13.39 8.65
CA THR A 239 15.75 14.16 9.49
C THR A 239 14.92 13.26 10.39
N ARG A 240 14.44 12.10 9.91
CA ARG A 240 13.75 11.10 10.75
C ARG A 240 14.66 10.59 11.87
N ALA A 241 15.93 10.31 11.56
CA ALA A 241 16.92 9.90 12.56
C ALA A 241 17.15 11.01 13.61
N GLN A 242 17.22 12.27 13.17
CA GLN A 242 17.32 13.42 14.07
C GLN A 242 16.08 13.56 14.97
N ALA A 243 14.86 13.43 14.44
CA ALA A 243 13.63 13.49 15.24
C ALA A 243 13.60 12.41 16.32
N LYS A 244 14.04 11.18 15.99
CA LYS A 244 14.20 10.09 16.96
C LYS A 244 15.23 10.41 18.03
N PHE A 245 16.39 10.95 17.64
CA PHE A 245 17.42 11.39 18.57
C PHE A 245 16.91 12.47 19.53
N ASP A 246 16.16 13.44 19.01
CA ASP A 246 15.58 14.53 19.80
C ASP A 246 14.54 14.02 20.81
N ASN A 247 13.70 13.07 20.41
CA ASN A 247 12.75 12.42 21.32
C ASN A 247 13.47 11.68 22.46
N ALA A 248 14.59 11.00 22.17
CA ALA A 248 15.36 10.28 23.17
C ALA A 248 16.03 11.21 24.19
N HIS A 249 16.42 12.43 23.80
CA HIS A 249 17.07 13.42 24.67
C HIS A 249 16.10 14.48 25.20
N ALA A 250 14.79 14.31 24.98
CA ALA A 250 13.79 15.33 25.32
C ALA A 250 13.80 15.66 26.82
N SER A 251 13.94 14.65 27.69
CA SER A 251 14.00 14.82 29.15
C SER A 251 15.26 15.54 29.60
N GLU A 252 16.42 15.19 29.05
CA GLU A 252 17.73 15.77 29.40
C GLU A 252 17.82 17.26 29.08
N ARG A 253 17.07 17.72 28.08
CA ARG A 253 17.04 19.10 27.62
C ARG A 253 15.97 19.96 28.29
N ARG A 254 15.15 19.36 29.16
CA ARG A 254 14.17 20.09 30.00
C ARG A 254 14.80 20.56 31.29
N GLN A 255 14.39 21.73 31.75
CA GLN A 255 14.77 22.30 33.04
C GLN A 255 13.95 21.68 34.20
N GLY A 256 12.80 21.07 33.89
CA GLY A 256 11.90 20.43 34.88
C GLY A 256 10.99 21.42 35.62
N SER A 257 11.39 22.69 35.72
CA SER A 257 10.56 23.82 36.18
C SER A 257 11.02 25.11 35.51
N GLY A 258 10.12 26.07 35.32
CA GLY A 258 10.42 27.36 34.70
C GLY A 258 9.18 28.12 34.23
N PRO A 259 9.35 29.22 33.47
CA PRO A 259 8.26 30.11 33.04
C PRO A 259 7.13 29.42 32.27
N TYR A 260 7.42 28.28 31.64
CA TYR A 260 6.47 27.48 30.86
C TYR A 260 6.18 26.12 31.51
N GLY A 261 6.33 26.03 32.84
CA GLY A 261 6.09 24.82 33.61
C GLY A 261 7.14 23.72 33.38
N ARG A 262 6.73 22.45 33.51
CA ARG A 262 7.62 21.28 33.50
C ARG A 262 8.33 21.03 32.17
N ASP A 263 7.77 21.55 31.09
CA ASP A 263 8.30 21.39 29.74
C ASP A 263 9.27 22.52 29.36
N THR A 264 9.55 23.47 30.27
CA THR A 264 10.53 24.55 30.04
C THR A 264 11.87 23.95 29.59
N CYS A 265 12.39 24.42 28.46
CA CYS A 265 13.69 24.00 27.94
C CYS A 265 14.86 24.68 28.68
N LYS A 266 15.98 23.96 28.81
CA LYS A 266 17.25 24.54 29.27
C LYS A 266 17.72 25.64 28.30
N GLN A 267 18.52 26.58 28.79
CA GLN A 267 19.13 27.63 27.96
C GLN A 267 19.84 27.04 26.74
N GLY A 268 19.62 27.63 25.56
CA GLY A 268 20.14 27.14 24.28
C GLY A 268 19.20 26.18 23.53
N TYR A 269 18.11 25.74 24.16
CA TYR A 269 17.08 24.90 23.56
C TYR A 269 15.72 25.61 23.50
N VAL A 270 14.91 25.21 22.52
CA VAL A 270 13.54 25.67 22.29
C VAL A 270 12.63 24.49 21.99
N TRP A 271 11.31 24.65 22.13
CA TRP A 271 10.37 23.62 21.67
C TRP A 271 10.46 23.42 20.16
N ARG A 272 10.42 22.15 19.73
CA ARG A 272 10.47 21.75 18.32
C ARG A 272 9.24 22.22 17.55
N GLU A 273 8.07 22.19 18.17
CA GLU A 273 6.80 22.69 17.62
C GLU A 273 6.43 22.06 16.28
N ALA A 274 6.61 20.74 16.14
CA ALA A 274 6.16 20.01 14.95
C ALA A 274 4.62 20.04 14.78
N TRP A 275 3.87 20.14 15.88
CA TRP A 275 2.42 20.36 15.94
C TRP A 275 2.05 21.06 17.26
N PRO A 276 0.78 21.49 17.45
CA PRO A 276 0.36 22.06 18.73
C PRO A 276 0.60 21.07 19.89
N ASN A 277 1.35 21.50 20.90
CA ASN A 277 1.81 20.72 22.07
C ASN A 277 3.06 19.84 21.89
N ASP A 278 3.79 19.94 20.76
CA ASP A 278 5.10 19.30 20.64
C ASP A 278 6.18 20.08 21.41
N HIS A 279 6.36 19.72 22.69
CA HIS A 279 7.32 20.35 23.60
C HIS A 279 8.63 19.55 23.73
N VAL A 280 9.08 18.88 22.66
CA VAL A 280 10.43 18.29 22.64
C VAL A 280 11.46 19.42 22.51
N CYS A 281 12.40 19.49 23.45
CA CYS A 281 13.44 20.53 23.46
C CYS A 281 14.55 20.21 22.45
N VAL A 282 14.78 21.12 21.51
CA VAL A 282 15.75 20.99 20.40
C VAL A 282 16.50 22.31 20.19
N THR A 283 17.50 22.32 19.31
CA THR A 283 18.20 23.58 18.96
C THR A 283 17.29 24.49 18.14
N GLY A 284 17.59 25.79 18.11
CA GLY A 284 16.87 26.74 17.24
C GLY A 284 16.90 26.35 15.75
N ALA A 285 18.02 25.77 15.29
CA ALA A 285 18.14 25.27 13.92
C ALA A 285 17.18 24.11 13.64
N THR A 286 17.05 23.15 14.56
CA THR A 286 16.11 22.03 14.42
C THR A 286 14.65 22.50 14.39
N ARG A 287 14.28 23.50 15.20
CA ARG A 287 12.93 24.11 15.17
C ARG A 287 12.65 24.73 13.79
N SER A 288 13.59 25.52 13.26
CA SER A 288 13.46 26.12 11.92
C SER A 288 13.34 25.06 10.81
N GLN A 289 14.13 23.98 10.88
CA GLN A 289 14.02 22.85 9.96
C GLN A 289 12.65 22.16 10.07
N THR A 290 12.15 21.96 11.28
CA THR A 290 10.84 21.34 11.54
C THR A 290 9.70 22.17 10.92
N ALA A 291 9.75 23.49 11.10
CA ALA A 291 8.79 24.41 10.49
C ALA A 291 8.86 24.36 8.96
N PHE A 292 10.08 24.37 8.39
CA PHE A 292 10.26 24.21 6.95
C PHE A 292 9.67 22.90 6.45
N ASP A 293 9.95 21.77 7.11
CA ASP A 293 9.43 20.46 6.73
C ASP A 293 7.90 20.41 6.74
N ASN A 294 7.25 21.07 7.71
CA ASN A 294 5.79 21.19 7.75
C ASN A 294 5.24 21.95 6.52
N THR A 295 5.97 22.94 5.99
CA THR A 295 5.57 23.64 4.75
C THR A 295 5.70 22.77 3.49
N GLN A 296 6.53 21.73 3.55
CA GLN A 296 6.80 20.83 2.42
C GLN A 296 5.86 19.62 2.36
N ILE A 297 4.85 19.55 3.22
CA ILE A 297 3.94 18.40 3.30
C ILE A 297 3.37 18.03 1.93
N LEU A 298 3.06 19.03 1.10
CA LEU A 298 2.46 18.83 -0.21
C LEU A 298 3.50 18.43 -1.25
N THR A 299 4.67 19.06 -1.24
CA THR A 299 5.71 18.83 -2.26
C THR A 299 6.38 17.47 -2.14
N ARG A 300 6.34 16.85 -0.94
CA ARG A 300 7.03 15.59 -0.63
C ARG A 300 6.13 14.37 -0.52
N LEU A 301 4.81 14.53 -0.63
CA LEU A 301 3.86 13.42 -0.73
C LEU A 301 3.83 12.87 -2.15
N GLU A 302 3.75 11.54 -2.30
CA GLU A 302 3.68 10.84 -3.60
C GLU A 302 2.49 11.31 -4.44
N ARG A 303 1.45 11.85 -3.77
CA ARG A 303 0.34 12.54 -4.41
C ARG A 303 0.07 13.89 -3.77
N PRO A 304 0.71 14.95 -4.26
CA PRO A 304 0.18 16.28 -4.17
C PRO A 304 -0.95 16.34 -5.21
N TRP A 305 -2.21 16.19 -4.77
CA TRP A 305 -3.43 16.55 -5.53
C TRP A 305 -3.77 15.66 -6.74
#